data_AF-A0A3B0ZMN5-F1
#
_entry.id   AF-A0A3B0ZMN5-F1
#
_cell.length_a   1.000
_cell.length_b   1.000
_cell.length_c   1.000
_cell.angle_alpha   90.00
_cell.angle_beta   90.00
_cell.angle_gamma   90.00
#
_symmetry.space_group_name_H-M   'P 1'
#
loop_
_entity.id
_entity.type
_entity.pdbx_description
1 polymer ?
#
loop_
_entity_poly.entity_id
_entity_poly.type
_entity_poly.pdbx_seq_one_letter_code
_entity_poly.pdbx_strand_id
1 'polypeptide(L)' 'VQALPSTLILNEQGVVVDVILGGREWDSAESRGLIEKQALHNQISERQ' A
#
# COMPACT_ATOMS: atom_id res chain seq x y z
N VAL A 1 8.89 -12.12 10.83
CA VAL A 1 8.38 -11.59 12.11
C VAL A 1 7.09 -10.87 11.80
N GLN A 2 5.94 -11.33 12.32
CA GLN A 2 4.70 -10.57 12.24
C GLN A 2 4.72 -9.53 13.36
N ALA A 3 4.73 -8.24 13.00
CA ALA A 3 4.73 -7.13 13.95
C ALA A 3 3.37 -6.42 13.88
N LEU A 4 2.67 -6.30 15.01
CA LEU A 4 1.37 -5.65 15.08
C LEU A 4 1.50 -4.19 15.58
N PRO A 5 0.70 -3.25 15.05
CA PRO A 5 -0.26 -3.45 13.96
C PRO A 5 0.46 -3.61 12.61
N SER A 6 -0.16 -4.33 11.68
CA SER A 6 0.30 -4.48 10.30
C SER A 6 -0.85 -4.14 9.35
N THR A 7 -0.56 -3.41 8.28
CA THR A 7 -1.52 -3.08 7.23
C THR A 7 -1.07 -3.69 5.91
N LEU A 8 -1.99 -4.41 5.26
CA LEU A 8 -1.77 -4.97 3.93
C LEU A 8 -2.35 -4.02 2.88
N ILE A 9 -1.59 -3.75 1.83
CA ILE A 9 -2.08 -3.03 0.65
C ILE A 9 -2.36 -4.06 -0.44
N LEU A 10 -3.58 -4.07 -0.96
CA LEU A 10 -4.04 -5.00 -1.98
C LEU A 10 -4.29 -4.24 -3.29
N ASN A 11 -4.04 -4.89 -4.43
CA ASN A 11 -4.52 -4.41 -5.72
C ASN A 11 -5.99 -4.77 -5.94
N GLU A 12 -6.56 -4.38 -7.09
CA GLU A 12 -7.98 -4.59 -7.41
C GLU A 12 -8.35 -6.08 -7.55
N GLN A 13 -7.38 -6.96 -7.81
CA GLN A 13 -7.58 -8.41 -7.88
C GLN A 13 -7.43 -9.09 -6.52
N GLY A 14 -7.20 -8.34 -5.45
CA GLY A 14 -7.03 -8.87 -4.08
C GLY A 14 -5.65 -9.47 -3.82
N VAL A 15 -4.64 -9.16 -4.64
CA VAL A 15 -3.25 -9.58 -4.43
C VAL A 15 -2.54 -8.57 -3.54
N VAL A 16 -1.81 -9.05 -2.52
CA VAL A 16 -0.98 -8.20 -1.66
C VAL A 16 0.20 -7.66 -2.46
N VAL A 17 0.30 -6.33 -2.53
CA VAL A 17 1.36 -5.62 -3.26
C VAL A 17 2.35 -4.92 -2.32
N ASP A 18 1.94 -4.62 -1.09
CA ASP A 18 2.80 -4.00 -0.07
C ASP A 18 2.32 -4.33 1.35
N VAL A 19 3.24 -4.23 2.32
CA VAL A 19 2.99 -4.47 3.75
C VAL A 19 3.63 -3.37 4.58
N ILE A 20 2.81 -2.64 5.32
CA ILE A 20 3.25 -1.59 6.23
C ILE A 20 3.19 -2.12 7.67
N LEU A 21 4.33 -2.04 8.37
CA LEU A 21 4.45 -2.45 9.76
C LEU A 21 4.38 -1.24 10.69
N GLY A 22 3.68 -1.38 11.81
CA GLY A 22 3.51 -0.33 12.80
C GLY A 22 2.30 0.58 12.55
N GLY A 23 1.94 1.36 13.57
CA GLY A 23 0.84 2.32 13.50
C GLY A 23 1.25 3.55 12.69
N ARG A 24 0.29 4.12 11.95
CA ARG A 24 0.47 5.32 11.12
C ARG A 24 -0.83 6.12 11.09
N GLU A 25 -0.72 7.44 10.94
CA GLU A 25 -1.86 8.32 10.67
C GLU A 25 -2.25 8.24 9.19
N TRP A 26 -3.31 7.48 8.89
CA TRP A 26 -3.74 7.21 7.52
C TRP A 26 -4.40 8.40 6.81
N ASP A 27 -4.94 9.36 7.58
CA ASP A 27 -5.57 10.56 7.02
C ASP A 27 -4.58 11.66 6.63
N SER A 28 -3.29 11.47 6.93
CA SER A 28 -2.24 12.44 6.61
C SER A 28 -1.98 12.55 5.11
N ALA A 29 -1.49 13.72 4.67
CA ALA A 29 -1.08 13.93 3.28
C ALA A 29 0.04 12.97 2.84
N GLU A 30 0.93 12.59 3.76
CA GLU A 30 2.00 11.63 3.50
C GLU A 30 1.44 10.23 3.17
N SER A 31 0.48 9.75 3.98
CA SER A 31 -0.18 8.46 3.76
C SER A 31 -0.92 8.42 2.42
N ARG A 32 -1.59 9.52 2.05
CA ARG A 32 -2.24 9.65 0.74
C ARG A 32 -1.24 9.57 -0.42
N GLY A 33 -0.15 10.33 -0.34
CA GLY A 33 0.89 10.31 -1.37
C GLY A 33 1.56 8.94 -1.55
N LEU A 34 1.73 8.19 -0.47
CA LEU A 34 2.23 6.80 -0.54
C LEU A 34 1.27 5.89 -1.29
N ILE A 35 -0.03 5.95 -0.98
CA ILE A 35 -1.07 5.15 -1.64
C ILE A 35 -1.18 5.50 -3.13
N GLU A 36 -1.18 6.79 -3.47
CA GLU A 36 -1.23 7.27 -4.85
C GLU A 36 -0.03 6.79 -5.66
N LYS A 37 1.18 6.89 -5.10
CA LYS A 37 2.40 6.39 -5.74
C LYS A 37 2.33 4.88 -5.99
N GLN A 38 1.84 4.11 -5.02
CA GLN A 38 1.71 2.66 -5.17
C GLN A 38 0.67 2.28 -6.24
N ALA A 39 -0.46 2.99 -6.29
CA ALA A 39 -1.49 2.78 -7.31
C ALA A 39 -0.93 3.02 -8.73
N LEU A 40 -0.13 4.07 -8.93
CA LEU A 40 0.50 4.36 -10.22
C LEU A 40 1.51 3.29 -10.65
N HIS A 41 2.35 2.79 -9.73
CA HIS A 41 3.28 1.70 -10.03
C HIS A 41 2.58 0.40 -10.44
N ASN A 42 1.45 0.09 -9.81
CA ASN A 42 0.66 -1.11 -10.15
C ASN A 42 0.08 -1.00 -11.57
N GLN A 43 -0.50 0.15 -11.93
CA GLN A 43 -1.05 0.38 -13.28
C GLN A 43 -0.01 0.28 -14.39
N ILE A 44 1.25 0.63 -14.11
CA ILE A 44 2.35 0.51 -15.09
C ILE A 44 2.77 -0.95 -15.24
N SER A 45 2.87 -1.70 -14.14
CA SER A 45 3.29 -3.10 -14.14
C SER A 45 2.27 -4.01 -14.83
N GLU A 46 0.98 -3.72 -14.72
CA GLU A 46 -0.10 -4.47 -15.37
C GLU A 46 -0.17 -4.28 -16.90
N ARG A 47 0.53 -3.28 -17.44
CA ARG A 47 0.57 -3.00 -18.89
C ARG A 47 1.75 -3.64 -19.61
N GLN A 48 2.67 -4.28 -18.89
CA GLN A 48 3.83 -4.99 -19.43
C GLN A 48 3.58 -6.50 -19.48
#